data_AF-A0A292PIK6-F1
#
_entry.id   AF-A0A292PIK6-F1
#
_cell.length_a   1.000
_cell.length_b   1.000
_cell.length_c   1.000
_cell.angle_alpha   90.00
_cell.angle_beta   90.00
_cell.angle_gamma   90.00
#
_symmetry.space_group_name_H-M   'P 1'
#
loop_
_entity.id
_entity.type
_entity.pdbx_description
1 polymer ?
#
loop_
_entity_poly.entity_id
_entity_poly.type
_entity_poly.pdbx_seq_one_letter_code
_entity_poly.pdbx_strand_id
1 'polypeptide(L)'
;MSFLQLAIITLVLVTPIPAHSWIDNLALATSSAEVEGSPGYARNYTGHLDDQAMNKILEITLETPVCKDTQLMQVQGLGFPRLAAKPGSRVRANYTENGHISKPRAASSTGDTGITFWYGTSHPAQCDTLYEVMEWGAGGDQRGELLTVAPFDDGTCTEANATPISQARGGVDIPCNSMFTIPLDVQPGSIYTVYWIWDYSDEKHIEIYTTCADIDIVGETMLGIL
;
A
#
# COMPACT_ATOMS: atom_id res chain seq x y z
N MET A 1 -36.60 -51.07 14.27
CA MET A 1 -37.01 -49.66 14.22
C MET A 1 -35.83 -48.86 13.69
N SER A 2 -36.10 -48.03 12.70
CA SER A 2 -35.18 -47.44 11.73
C SER A 2 -34.03 -46.63 12.35
N PHE A 3 -32.79 -46.91 11.92
CA PHE A 3 -31.65 -46.01 12.04
C PHE A 3 -31.23 -45.58 10.64
N LEU A 4 -31.49 -44.33 10.27
CA LEU A 4 -30.73 -43.64 9.24
C LEU A 4 -30.84 -42.12 9.48
N GLN A 5 -29.89 -41.58 10.24
CA GLN A 5 -29.69 -40.13 10.30
C GLN A 5 -28.96 -39.72 9.01
N LEU A 6 -29.64 -39.01 8.11
CA LEU A 6 -28.98 -38.33 7.00
C LEU A 6 -28.12 -37.20 7.57
N ALA A 7 -26.80 -37.36 7.51
CA ALA A 7 -25.88 -36.25 7.68
C ALA A 7 -25.92 -35.38 6.41
N ILE A 8 -26.54 -34.21 6.52
CA ILE A 8 -26.49 -33.18 5.47
C ILE A 8 -25.09 -32.56 5.52
N ILE A 9 -24.20 -33.00 4.63
CA ILE A 9 -22.92 -32.34 4.39
C ILE A 9 -23.23 -31.07 3.61
N THR A 10 -23.24 -29.92 4.29
CA THR A 10 -23.29 -28.61 3.65
C THR A 10 -21.92 -28.36 3.03
N LEU A 11 -21.83 -28.50 1.71
CA LEU A 11 -20.65 -28.10 0.94
C LEU A 11 -20.57 -26.56 0.99
N VAL A 12 -19.73 -26.02 1.88
CA VAL A 12 -19.41 -24.59 1.90
C VAL A 12 -18.62 -24.31 0.61
N LEU A 13 -19.26 -23.65 -0.36
CA LEU A 13 -18.54 -23.07 -1.48
C LEU A 13 -17.66 -21.95 -0.92
N VAL A 14 -16.34 -22.18 -0.90
CA VAL A 14 -15.35 -21.14 -0.66
C VAL A 14 -15.37 -20.25 -1.90
N THR A 15 -16.11 -19.15 -1.87
CA THR A 15 -15.95 -18.10 -2.86
C THR A 15 -14.60 -17.44 -2.60
N PRO A 16 -13.64 -17.46 -3.55
CA PRO A 16 -12.46 -16.63 -3.42
C PRO A 16 -12.96 -15.20 -3.29
N ILE A 17 -12.62 -14.54 -2.18
CA ILE A 17 -12.92 -13.11 -2.02
C ILE A 17 -12.01 -12.41 -3.03
N PRO A 18 -12.55 -11.73 -4.08
CA PRO A 18 -11.74 -10.86 -4.93
C PRO A 18 -11.20 -9.74 -4.05
N ALA A 19 -9.98 -9.94 -3.60
CA ALA A 19 -9.36 -9.16 -2.55
C ALA A 19 -8.22 -8.40 -3.22
N HIS A 20 -8.14 -7.10 -2.99
CA HIS A 20 -7.38 -6.13 -3.79
C HIS A 20 -7.09 -4.89 -2.94
N SER A 21 -5.93 -4.24 -3.03
CA SER A 21 -5.71 -2.96 -2.35
C SER A 21 -4.69 -2.10 -3.09
N TRP A 22 -4.73 -0.80 -2.83
CA TRP A 22 -3.85 0.23 -3.39
C TRP A 22 -3.90 1.48 -2.49
N ILE A 23 -2.97 2.41 -2.68
CA ILE A 23 -2.99 3.68 -1.96
C ILE A 23 -4.06 4.61 -2.53
N ASP A 24 -5.05 4.96 -1.71
CA ASP A 24 -6.12 5.90 -2.06
C ASP A 24 -5.66 7.35 -2.01
N ASN A 25 -4.81 7.68 -1.02
CA ASN A 25 -4.20 8.98 -0.88
C ASN A 25 -2.98 8.94 0.05
N LEU A 26 -2.14 9.95 -0.13
CA LEU A 26 -1.04 10.32 0.75
C LEU A 26 -1.37 11.65 1.41
N ALA A 27 -1.03 11.82 2.68
CA ALA A 27 -1.18 13.10 3.34
C ALA A 27 -0.06 13.34 4.36
N LEU A 28 0.23 14.60 4.63
CA LEU A 28 1.15 14.94 5.72
C LEU A 28 0.54 14.53 7.05
N ALA A 29 1.39 14.09 7.96
CA ALA A 29 0.99 13.68 9.28
C ALA A 29 1.81 14.37 10.36
N THR A 30 1.13 14.80 11.42
CA THR A 30 1.78 15.36 12.60
C THR A 30 2.50 14.28 13.41
N SER A 31 3.21 14.68 14.46
CA SER A 31 3.78 13.74 15.42
C SER A 31 2.71 12.89 16.13
N SER A 32 1.48 13.38 16.25
CA SER A 32 0.31 12.66 16.78
C SER A 32 -0.43 11.82 15.71
N ALA A 33 0.11 11.71 14.48
CA ALA A 33 -0.48 11.00 13.34
C ALA A 33 -1.81 11.58 12.83
N GLU A 34 -2.11 12.84 13.17
CA GLU A 34 -3.22 13.60 12.59
C GLU A 34 -2.85 14.06 11.19
N VAL A 35 -3.80 13.98 10.26
CA VAL A 35 -3.59 14.37 8.87
C VAL A 35 -3.71 15.88 8.70
N GLU A 36 -2.81 16.47 7.91
CA GLU A 36 -2.81 17.89 7.59
C GLU A 36 -2.60 18.18 6.10
N GLY A 37 -3.05 19.35 5.65
CA GLY A 37 -2.87 19.83 4.29
C GLY A 37 -3.76 19.14 3.25
N SER A 38 -3.44 19.38 1.98
CA SER A 38 -4.12 18.74 0.86
C SER A 38 -3.52 17.35 0.60
N PRO A 39 -4.35 16.34 0.27
CA PRO A 39 -3.85 15.01 -0.07
C PRO A 39 -3.11 15.02 -1.41
N GLY A 40 -2.17 14.09 -1.54
CA GLY A 40 -1.60 13.66 -2.80
C GLY A 40 -2.08 12.28 -3.21
N TYR A 41 -1.82 11.90 -4.45
CA TYR A 41 -2.33 10.68 -5.05
C TYR A 41 -1.27 9.96 -5.87
N ALA A 42 -1.49 8.66 -6.08
CA ALA A 42 -0.65 7.84 -6.93
C ALA A 42 -0.58 8.38 -8.37
N ARG A 43 0.42 7.90 -9.12
CA ARG A 43 0.55 8.18 -10.56
C ARG A 43 -0.71 7.76 -11.28
N ASN A 44 -1.16 8.61 -12.21
CA ASN A 44 -2.35 8.40 -13.04
C ASN A 44 -3.60 7.93 -12.26
N TYR A 45 -3.76 8.35 -11.00
CA TYR A 45 -4.92 7.99 -10.20
C TYR A 45 -6.20 8.58 -10.80
N THR A 46 -7.24 7.76 -10.91
CA THR A 46 -8.54 8.12 -11.53
C THR A 46 -9.70 8.05 -10.55
N GLY A 47 -9.40 7.90 -9.26
CA GLY A 47 -10.37 7.61 -8.20
C GLY A 47 -10.32 6.16 -7.74
N HIS A 48 -11.16 5.84 -6.74
CA HIS A 48 -11.24 4.51 -6.14
C HIS A 48 -11.93 3.53 -7.10
N LEU A 49 -11.14 3.02 -8.06
CA LEU A 49 -11.57 2.13 -9.14
C LEU A 49 -10.59 0.95 -9.22
N ASP A 50 -11.02 -0.22 -8.75
CA ASP A 50 -10.20 -1.43 -8.54
C ASP A 50 -9.25 -1.72 -9.72
N ASP A 51 -9.79 -1.99 -10.90
CA ASP A 51 -9.01 -2.44 -12.06
C ASP A 51 -8.02 -1.37 -12.57
N GLN A 52 -8.27 -0.09 -12.27
CA GLN A 52 -7.47 1.02 -12.76
C GLN A 52 -6.34 1.41 -11.80
N ALA A 53 -6.60 1.35 -10.49
CA ALA A 53 -5.65 1.80 -9.48
C ALA A 53 -4.70 0.69 -9.03
N MET A 54 -5.18 -0.57 -9.00
CA MET A 54 -4.44 -1.70 -8.48
C MET A 54 -3.39 -2.24 -9.44
N ASN A 55 -2.19 -2.53 -8.93
CA ASN A 55 -1.26 -3.47 -9.54
C ASN A 55 -1.21 -4.76 -8.73
N LYS A 56 -1.68 -5.88 -9.29
CA LYS A 56 -1.69 -7.21 -8.63
C LYS A 56 -0.67 -8.11 -9.29
N ILE A 57 0.24 -8.66 -8.48
CA ILE A 57 1.33 -9.52 -8.91
C ILE A 57 1.12 -10.90 -8.29
N LEU A 58 0.92 -11.90 -9.14
CA LEU A 58 0.71 -13.31 -8.75
C LEU A 58 1.90 -14.20 -9.12
N GLU A 59 2.83 -13.67 -9.91
CA GLU A 59 4.06 -14.34 -10.35
C GLU A 59 5.19 -13.30 -10.40
N ILE A 60 6.35 -13.66 -9.84
CA ILE A 60 7.51 -12.76 -9.76
C ILE A 60 8.61 -13.32 -10.66
N THR A 61 9.08 -12.51 -11.60
CA THR A 61 10.32 -12.70 -12.35
C THR A 61 11.27 -11.53 -12.04
N LEU A 62 12.51 -11.61 -12.52
CA LEU A 62 13.47 -10.52 -12.36
C LEU A 62 13.04 -9.25 -13.10
N GLU A 63 12.13 -9.37 -14.07
CA GLU A 63 11.63 -8.28 -14.90
C GLU A 63 10.22 -7.80 -14.49
N THR A 64 9.61 -8.39 -13.46
CA THR A 64 8.29 -7.98 -12.99
C THR A 64 8.33 -6.49 -12.58
N PRO A 65 7.57 -5.60 -13.24
CA PRO A 65 7.62 -4.18 -12.91
C PRO A 65 6.99 -3.92 -11.54
N VAL A 66 7.61 -3.03 -10.75
CA VAL A 66 7.04 -2.62 -9.46
C VAL A 66 5.80 -1.74 -9.65
N CYS A 67 5.73 -0.97 -10.74
CA CYS A 67 4.59 -0.12 -11.07
C CYS A 67 3.63 -0.79 -12.03
N LYS A 68 2.35 -0.43 -11.92
CA LYS A 68 1.36 -0.70 -12.96
C LYS A 68 1.81 -0.07 -14.29
N ASP A 69 1.34 -0.62 -15.41
CA ASP A 69 1.58 -0.06 -16.75
C ASP A 69 1.13 1.42 -16.89
N THR A 70 0.04 1.80 -16.21
CA THR A 70 -0.44 3.18 -16.14
C THR A 70 0.35 4.07 -15.17
N GLN A 71 1.23 3.50 -14.36
CA GLN A 71 2.03 4.18 -13.32
C GLN A 71 3.54 4.23 -13.65
N LEU A 72 3.94 3.87 -14.87
CA LEU A 72 5.36 3.91 -15.30
C LEU A 72 5.91 5.34 -15.39
N MET A 73 5.04 6.31 -15.68
CA MET A 73 5.42 7.71 -15.85
C MET A 73 5.01 8.54 -14.63
N GLN A 74 5.86 9.50 -14.26
CA GLN A 74 5.60 10.45 -13.16
C GLN A 74 4.54 11.50 -13.54
N VAL A 75 3.34 11.06 -13.89
CA VAL A 75 2.23 11.90 -14.37
C VAL A 75 1.02 11.70 -13.46
N GLN A 76 0.39 12.79 -13.06
CA GLN A 76 -0.82 12.76 -12.24
C GLN A 76 -2.09 12.68 -13.07
N GLY A 77 -3.10 12.01 -12.52
CA GLY A 77 -4.46 12.09 -13.04
C GLY A 77 -5.08 13.47 -12.83
N LEU A 78 -6.04 13.83 -13.70
CA LEU A 78 -6.70 15.13 -13.62
C LEU A 78 -7.45 15.28 -12.29
N GLY A 79 -7.13 16.33 -11.52
CA GLY A 79 -7.75 16.60 -10.22
C GLY A 79 -7.11 15.86 -9.04
N PHE A 80 -6.08 15.05 -9.28
CA PHE A 80 -5.41 14.24 -8.27
C PHE A 80 -3.91 14.64 -8.20
N PRO A 81 -3.56 15.73 -7.51
CA PRO A 81 -2.19 16.22 -7.48
C PRO A 81 -1.22 15.30 -6.73
N ARG A 82 0.09 15.54 -6.87
CA ARG A 82 1.09 14.96 -5.98
C ARG A 82 0.98 15.57 -4.58
N LEU A 83 1.48 14.85 -3.59
CA LEU A 83 1.63 15.42 -2.25
C LEU A 83 2.78 16.45 -2.29
N ALA A 84 2.59 17.60 -1.65
CA ALA A 84 3.69 18.52 -1.38
C ALA A 84 4.22 18.28 0.05
N ALA A 85 5.50 17.97 0.18
CA ALA A 85 6.13 17.66 1.47
C ALA A 85 7.52 18.29 1.60
N LYS A 86 8.00 18.51 2.82
CA LYS A 86 9.37 18.94 3.07
C LYS A 86 10.25 17.73 3.40
N PRO A 87 11.58 17.83 3.26
CA PRO A 87 12.48 16.85 3.85
C PRO A 87 12.20 16.68 5.35
N GLY A 88 12.16 15.43 5.82
CA GLY A 88 11.79 15.10 7.20
C GLY A 88 10.28 15.12 7.51
N SER A 89 9.42 15.47 6.57
CA SER A 89 7.96 15.36 6.76
C SER A 89 7.55 13.90 6.94
N ARG A 90 6.66 13.65 7.90
CA ARG A 90 6.00 12.35 8.04
C ARG A 90 4.80 12.30 7.11
N VAL A 91 4.66 11.20 6.38
CA VAL A 91 3.58 10.97 5.42
C VAL A 91 2.78 9.78 5.89
N ARG A 92 1.45 9.93 5.91
CA ARG A 92 0.49 8.86 6.10
C ARG A 92 -0.13 8.49 4.76
N ALA A 93 -0.14 7.21 4.46
CA ALA A 93 -0.85 6.67 3.32
C ALA A 93 -2.10 5.95 3.80
N ASN A 94 -3.22 6.16 3.12
CA ASN A 94 -4.48 5.50 3.43
C ASN A 94 -4.87 4.54 2.30
N TYR A 95 -5.41 3.38 2.65
CA TYR A 95 -5.83 2.33 1.71
C TYR A 95 -6.98 1.52 2.31
N THR A 96 -7.83 0.94 1.46
CA THR A 96 -8.91 0.04 1.91
C THR A 96 -8.42 -1.39 2.09
N GLU A 97 -8.98 -2.08 3.08
CA GLU A 97 -8.67 -3.49 3.32
C GLU A 97 -9.36 -4.46 2.36
N ASN A 98 -10.48 -4.05 1.74
CA ASN A 98 -11.27 -4.82 0.77
C ASN A 98 -11.47 -6.30 1.18
N GLY A 99 -11.81 -6.50 2.45
CA GLY A 99 -12.11 -7.80 3.05
C GLY A 99 -10.91 -8.62 3.53
N HIS A 100 -9.67 -8.18 3.34
CA HIS A 100 -8.49 -8.93 3.77
C HIS A 100 -8.28 -8.97 5.29
N ILE A 101 -8.92 -8.09 6.03
CA ILE A 101 -8.87 -8.00 7.49
C ILE A 101 -10.22 -8.40 8.09
N SER A 102 -11.31 -7.76 7.66
CA SER A 102 -12.63 -8.01 8.24
C SER A 102 -13.28 -9.28 7.71
N LYS A 103 -12.90 -9.80 6.54
CA LYS A 103 -13.43 -11.06 5.98
C LYS A 103 -12.28 -12.06 5.72
N PRO A 104 -11.48 -12.41 6.74
CA PRO A 104 -10.26 -13.17 6.52
C PRO A 104 -10.57 -14.56 5.96
N ARG A 105 -9.64 -15.08 5.14
CA ARG A 105 -9.77 -16.43 4.56
C ARG A 105 -9.92 -17.45 5.69
N ALA A 106 -10.96 -18.30 5.60
CA ALA A 106 -11.26 -19.34 6.59
C ALA A 106 -10.12 -20.36 6.83
N ALA A 107 -9.10 -20.38 5.96
CA ALA A 107 -7.93 -21.27 6.03
C ALA A 107 -6.64 -20.60 6.55
N SER A 108 -6.61 -19.27 6.75
CA SER A 108 -5.47 -18.61 7.38
C SER A 108 -5.53 -18.87 8.89
N SER A 109 -4.86 -19.94 9.33
CA SER A 109 -4.68 -20.24 10.75
C SER A 109 -3.81 -19.20 11.48
N THR A 110 -3.25 -18.21 10.77
CA THR A 110 -2.35 -17.20 11.32
C THR A 110 -2.96 -15.80 11.43
N GLY A 111 -4.13 -15.53 10.86
CA GLY A 111 -4.66 -14.15 10.87
C GLY A 111 -3.70 -13.15 10.22
N ASP A 112 -2.81 -13.64 9.36
CA ASP A 112 -1.78 -12.82 8.72
C ASP A 112 -2.43 -11.96 7.65
N THR A 113 -2.45 -10.65 7.90
CA THR A 113 -2.99 -9.64 6.98
C THR A 113 -1.91 -9.18 5.99
N GLY A 114 -0.71 -9.76 6.06
CA GLY A 114 0.44 -9.37 5.25
C GLY A 114 1.17 -8.15 5.80
N ILE A 115 2.30 -7.85 5.15
CA ILE A 115 3.23 -6.79 5.54
C ILE A 115 3.35 -5.78 4.40
N THR A 116 3.37 -4.51 4.77
CA THR A 116 3.63 -3.39 3.86
C THR A 116 5.06 -2.91 3.98
N PHE A 117 5.62 -2.55 2.84
CA PHE A 117 6.95 -1.99 2.68
C PHE A 117 6.82 -0.66 1.94
N TRP A 118 7.50 0.35 2.45
CA TRP A 118 7.69 1.63 1.79
C TRP A 118 9.12 1.76 1.35
N TYR A 119 9.33 1.89 0.04
CA TYR A 119 10.61 2.23 -0.54
C TYR A 119 10.56 3.61 -1.17
N GLY A 120 11.70 4.28 -1.27
CA GLY A 120 11.76 5.58 -1.92
C GLY A 120 13.09 5.87 -2.60
N THR A 121 13.05 6.80 -3.55
CA THR A 121 14.22 7.20 -4.36
C THR A 121 14.05 8.58 -4.97
N SER A 122 15.17 9.31 -5.07
CA SER A 122 15.29 10.54 -5.87
C SER A 122 15.68 10.27 -7.34
N HIS A 123 15.96 9.01 -7.69
CA HIS A 123 16.46 8.59 -9.00
C HIS A 123 15.65 7.38 -9.54
N PRO A 124 14.32 7.53 -9.68
CA PRO A 124 13.47 6.45 -10.19
C PRO A 124 13.84 6.10 -11.63
N ALA A 125 13.80 4.82 -11.97
CA ALA A 125 13.78 4.37 -13.35
C ALA A 125 12.34 4.15 -13.80
N GLN A 126 12.06 4.40 -15.08
CA GLN A 126 10.73 4.18 -15.64
C GLN A 126 10.26 2.71 -15.50
N CYS A 127 11.21 1.78 -15.50
CA CYS A 127 10.97 0.34 -15.45
C CYS A 127 11.67 -0.31 -14.24
N ASP A 128 11.72 0.37 -13.09
CA ASP A 128 12.19 -0.27 -11.85
C ASP A 128 11.38 -1.58 -11.61
N THR A 129 12.08 -2.65 -11.28
CA THR A 129 11.47 -3.98 -11.05
C THR A 129 11.14 -4.18 -9.58
N LEU A 130 10.17 -5.05 -9.29
CA LEU A 130 9.82 -5.41 -7.91
C LEU A 130 11.04 -5.95 -7.15
N TYR A 131 11.79 -6.85 -7.79
CA TYR A 131 12.99 -7.46 -7.19
C TYR A 131 14.05 -6.40 -6.84
N GLU A 132 14.39 -5.51 -7.77
CA GLU A 132 15.40 -4.47 -7.53
C GLU A 132 15.01 -3.51 -6.41
N VAL A 133 13.74 -3.08 -6.38
CA VAL A 133 13.24 -2.17 -5.34
C VAL A 133 13.27 -2.85 -3.98
N MET A 134 12.86 -4.12 -3.89
CA MET A 134 12.84 -4.85 -2.61
C MET A 134 14.23 -5.07 -2.01
N GLU A 135 15.28 -5.06 -2.83
CA GLU A 135 16.68 -5.18 -2.41
C GLU A 135 17.32 -3.85 -1.95
N TRP A 136 16.64 -2.71 -2.10
CA TRP A 136 17.14 -1.43 -1.61
C TRP A 136 17.29 -1.43 -0.08
N GLY A 137 18.45 -0.94 0.39
CA GLY A 137 18.81 -0.97 1.81
C GLY A 137 19.36 -2.33 2.31
N ALA A 138 19.31 -3.39 1.50
CA ALA A 138 19.90 -4.70 1.81
C ALA A 138 21.31 -4.91 1.21
N GLY A 139 21.93 -3.84 0.69
CA GLY A 139 23.22 -3.90 -0.02
C GLY A 139 23.10 -4.04 -1.54
N GLY A 140 21.88 -3.96 -2.08
CA GLY A 140 21.59 -3.88 -3.51
C GLY A 140 21.90 -2.51 -4.14
N ASP A 141 21.19 -2.18 -5.21
CA ASP A 141 21.29 -0.88 -5.89
C ASP A 141 21.07 0.28 -4.88
N GLN A 142 21.99 1.24 -4.86
CA GLN A 142 21.98 2.36 -3.91
C GLN A 142 21.17 3.57 -4.41
N ARG A 143 20.41 3.42 -5.50
CA ARG A 143 19.53 4.49 -5.98
C ARG A 143 18.36 4.78 -5.04
N GLY A 144 17.95 3.84 -4.20
CA GLY A 144 16.85 4.03 -3.26
C GLY A 144 17.09 3.36 -1.91
N GLU A 145 16.08 3.43 -1.05
CA GLU A 145 16.13 2.96 0.33
C GLU A 145 14.78 2.38 0.80
N LEU A 146 14.85 1.50 1.79
CA LEU A 146 13.68 1.07 2.57
C LEU A 146 13.37 2.13 3.63
N LEU A 147 12.20 2.75 3.52
CA LEU A 147 11.73 3.81 4.41
C LEU A 147 11.05 3.26 5.65
N THR A 148 10.17 2.27 5.51
CA THR A 148 9.41 1.68 6.62
C THR A 148 8.88 0.30 6.26
N VAL A 149 8.78 -0.57 7.27
CA VAL A 149 8.04 -1.84 7.23
C VAL A 149 6.93 -1.76 8.29
N ALA A 150 5.70 -2.12 7.92
CA ALA A 150 4.55 -2.07 8.83
C ALA A 150 3.53 -3.17 8.51
N PRO A 151 2.76 -3.68 9.48
CA PRO A 151 1.61 -4.52 9.19
C PRO A 151 0.61 -3.84 8.24
N PHE A 152 -0.04 -4.61 7.37
CA PHE A 152 -1.14 -4.06 6.55
C PHE A 152 -2.33 -3.63 7.43
N ASP A 153 -2.72 -4.47 8.39
CA ASP A 153 -3.69 -4.14 9.43
C ASP A 153 -3.07 -3.23 10.50
N ASP A 154 -3.50 -1.98 10.53
CA ASP A 154 -3.08 -1.00 11.54
C ASP A 154 -3.71 -1.23 12.93
N GLY A 155 -4.54 -2.28 13.05
CA GLY A 155 -5.24 -2.68 14.27
C GLY A 155 -6.57 -1.94 14.49
N THR A 156 -6.90 -0.97 13.64
CA THR A 156 -8.09 -0.11 13.76
C THR A 156 -8.97 -0.08 12.53
N CYS A 157 -8.39 -0.25 11.34
CA CYS A 157 -9.12 -0.17 10.09
C CYS A 157 -10.13 -1.29 9.90
N THR A 158 -11.16 -1.07 9.12
CA THR A 158 -12.24 -2.04 8.94
C THR A 158 -13.10 -1.66 7.76
N GLU A 159 -13.64 -2.66 7.08
CA GLU A 159 -14.76 -2.55 6.16
C GLU A 159 -16.05 -2.91 6.93
N ALA A 160 -17.11 -2.13 6.74
CA ALA A 160 -18.39 -2.38 7.39
C ALA A 160 -19.05 -3.65 6.85
N ASN A 161 -19.18 -4.68 7.69
CA ASN A 161 -19.86 -5.94 7.35
C ASN A 161 -20.28 -6.72 8.61
N ALA A 162 -20.89 -7.90 8.41
CA ALA A 162 -21.48 -8.69 9.48
C ALA A 162 -20.50 -9.63 10.21
N THR A 163 -19.20 -9.61 9.89
CA THR A 163 -18.24 -10.49 10.56
C THR A 163 -17.92 -9.99 11.98
N PRO A 164 -17.46 -10.88 12.88
CA PRO A 164 -17.07 -10.48 14.23
C PRO A 164 -15.99 -9.40 14.28
N ILE A 165 -15.04 -9.41 13.33
CA ILE A 165 -13.94 -8.43 13.28
C ILE A 165 -14.50 -7.04 12.98
N SER A 166 -15.34 -6.91 11.94
CA SER A 166 -15.97 -5.63 11.59
C SER A 166 -16.82 -5.10 12.75
N GLN A 167 -17.66 -5.95 13.35
CA GLN A 167 -18.52 -5.56 14.47
C GLN A 167 -17.73 -5.16 15.72
N ALA A 168 -16.60 -5.83 16.01
CA ALA A 168 -15.71 -5.45 17.10
C ALA A 168 -15.02 -4.10 16.88
N ARG A 169 -14.82 -3.70 15.61
CA ARG A 169 -14.28 -2.40 15.20
C ARG A 169 -15.38 -1.35 14.93
N GLY A 170 -16.59 -1.60 15.40
CA GLY A 170 -17.71 -0.66 15.36
C GLY A 170 -18.60 -0.73 14.12
N GLY A 171 -18.32 -1.64 13.18
CA GLY A 171 -19.16 -1.88 11.99
C GLY A 171 -19.22 -0.69 11.04
N VAL A 172 -18.13 0.07 10.96
CA VAL A 172 -17.97 1.27 10.12
C VAL A 172 -16.83 1.08 9.14
N ASP A 173 -16.76 1.89 8.09
CA ASP A 173 -15.63 1.93 7.18
C ASP A 173 -14.54 2.85 7.74
N ILE A 174 -13.37 2.28 8.00
CA ILE A 174 -12.17 2.99 8.45
C ILE A 174 -11.02 2.53 7.55
N PRO A 175 -10.36 3.44 6.81
CA PRO A 175 -9.24 3.07 5.96
C PRO A 175 -8.06 2.60 6.81
N CYS A 176 -7.34 1.61 6.31
CA CYS A 176 -6.04 1.22 6.84
C CYS A 176 -5.00 2.27 6.52
N ASN A 177 -3.95 2.31 7.32
CA ASN A 177 -2.85 3.22 7.09
C ASN A 177 -1.49 2.66 7.49
N SER A 178 -0.49 3.11 6.74
CA SER A 178 0.91 3.00 7.10
C SER A 178 1.58 4.36 6.87
N MET A 179 2.74 4.56 7.47
CA MET A 179 3.42 5.84 7.47
C MET A 179 4.90 5.66 7.16
N PHE A 180 5.50 6.69 6.57
CA PHE A 180 6.94 6.80 6.36
C PHE A 180 7.38 8.24 6.58
N THR A 181 8.69 8.48 6.59
CA THR A 181 9.27 9.82 6.70
C THR A 181 10.09 10.11 5.45
N ILE A 182 9.92 11.30 4.88
CA ILE A 182 10.77 11.75 3.77
C ILE A 182 12.20 11.92 4.29
N PRO A 183 13.22 11.32 3.66
CA PRO A 183 14.61 11.50 4.06
C PRO A 183 15.02 12.98 4.11
N LEU A 184 15.88 13.33 5.07
CA LEU A 184 16.29 14.72 5.32
C LEU A 184 17.20 15.30 4.22
N ASP A 185 17.86 14.44 3.46
CA ASP A 185 18.81 14.79 2.41
C ASP A 185 18.16 14.90 1.01
N VAL A 186 16.86 14.60 0.90
CA VAL A 186 16.10 14.82 -0.33
C VAL A 186 16.05 16.31 -0.62
N GLN A 187 16.37 16.70 -1.86
CA GLN A 187 16.56 18.11 -2.21
C GLN A 187 15.23 18.84 -2.42
N PRO A 188 15.02 20.02 -1.81
CA PRO A 188 13.92 20.90 -2.17
C PRO A 188 13.95 21.30 -3.65
N GLY A 189 12.77 21.34 -4.27
CA GLY A 189 12.58 21.55 -5.71
C GLY A 189 12.66 20.27 -6.56
N SER A 190 12.91 19.12 -5.95
CA SER A 190 12.94 17.82 -6.63
C SER A 190 11.60 17.06 -6.49
N ILE A 191 11.49 15.95 -7.22
CA ILE A 191 10.41 14.97 -7.07
C ILE A 191 11.01 13.74 -6.39
N TYR A 192 10.36 13.27 -5.32
CA TYR A 192 10.72 12.02 -4.66
C TYR A 192 9.69 10.94 -5.01
N THR A 193 10.16 9.81 -5.51
CA THR A 193 9.29 8.65 -5.81
C THR A 193 9.20 7.75 -4.59
N VAL A 194 8.00 7.26 -4.32
CA VAL A 194 7.74 6.23 -3.32
C VAL A 194 6.99 5.04 -3.92
N TYR A 195 7.37 3.87 -3.45
CA TYR A 195 6.77 2.59 -3.80
C TYR A 195 6.15 1.98 -2.55
N TRP A 196 4.83 1.81 -2.58
CA TRP A 196 4.13 0.98 -1.61
C TRP A 196 4.05 -0.45 -2.15
N ILE A 197 4.50 -1.40 -1.36
CA ILE A 197 4.42 -2.83 -1.67
C ILE A 197 3.72 -3.50 -0.50
N TRP A 198 2.64 -4.21 -0.76
CA TRP A 198 1.98 -5.06 0.21
C TRP A 198 2.17 -6.51 -0.22
N ASP A 199 2.88 -7.26 0.62
CA ASP A 199 3.02 -8.70 0.48
C ASP A 199 1.97 -9.41 1.33
N TYR A 200 1.00 -10.02 0.64
CA TYR A 200 -0.05 -10.87 1.21
C TYR A 200 0.14 -12.35 0.79
N SER A 201 1.35 -12.72 0.40
CA SER A 201 1.67 -14.08 -0.02
C SER A 201 1.59 -15.06 1.16
N ASP A 202 1.27 -16.32 0.84
CA ASP A 202 1.36 -17.44 1.77
C ASP A 202 2.27 -18.55 1.19
N GLU A 203 2.42 -19.67 1.91
CA GLU A 203 3.28 -20.78 1.48
C GLU A 203 2.91 -21.38 0.11
N LYS A 204 1.70 -21.12 -0.41
CA LYS A 204 1.15 -21.74 -1.61
C LYS A 204 0.78 -20.73 -2.71
N HIS A 205 0.75 -19.44 -2.39
CA HIS A 205 0.33 -18.39 -3.31
C HIS A 205 1.15 -17.12 -3.11
N ILE A 206 1.66 -16.59 -4.23
CA ILE A 206 2.18 -15.23 -4.28
C ILE A 206 1.00 -14.29 -4.50
N GLU A 207 0.89 -13.26 -3.68
CA GLU A 207 -0.13 -12.23 -3.82
C GLU A 207 0.43 -10.90 -3.33
N ILE A 208 0.96 -10.11 -4.26
CA ILE A 208 1.57 -8.82 -3.96
C ILE A 208 0.77 -7.71 -4.63
N TYR A 209 0.56 -6.62 -3.91
CA TYR A 209 -0.04 -5.39 -4.42
C TYR A 209 0.97 -4.26 -4.37
N THR A 210 0.97 -3.41 -5.40
CA THR A 210 1.86 -2.25 -5.40
C THR A 210 1.16 -0.97 -5.80
N THR A 211 1.72 0.16 -5.38
CA THR A 211 1.33 1.49 -5.83
C THR A 211 2.55 2.38 -5.95
N CYS A 212 2.69 3.05 -7.09
CA CYS A 212 3.74 4.05 -7.32
C CYS A 212 3.19 5.46 -7.23
N ALA A 213 3.84 6.30 -6.43
CA ALA A 213 3.46 7.69 -6.25
C ALA A 213 4.69 8.60 -6.26
N ASP A 214 4.44 9.88 -6.55
CA ASP A 214 5.47 10.92 -6.57
C ASP A 214 5.07 12.04 -5.62
N ILE A 215 6.08 12.63 -4.97
CA ILE A 215 5.92 13.68 -3.96
C ILE A 215 6.76 14.87 -4.40
N ASP A 216 6.14 16.05 -4.49
CA ASP A 216 6.84 17.29 -4.76
C ASP A 216 7.52 17.77 -3.47
N ILE A 217 8.85 17.86 -3.51
CA ILE A 217 9.64 18.23 -2.33
C ILE A 217 9.75 19.75 -2.30
N VAL A 218 9.01 20.37 -1.39
CA VAL A 218 8.91 21.81 -1.24
C VAL A 218 9.82 22.33 -0.13
N GLY A 219 10.13 23.62 -0.15
CA GLY A 219 10.97 24.28 0.86
C GLY A 219 12.15 25.02 0.26
N GLU A 220 12.92 25.69 1.12
CA GLU A 220 14.15 26.37 0.71
C GLU A 220 15.33 25.41 0.80
N THR A 221 16.20 25.42 -0.22
CA THR A 221 17.48 24.72 -0.19
C THR A 221 18.30 25.28 0.97
N MET A 222 18.81 24.44 1.86
CA MET A 222 19.76 24.83 2.94
C MET A 222 21.14 25.21 2.37
N LEU A 223 21.18 25.93 1.25
CA LEU A 223 22.38 26.35 0.54
C LEU A 223 22.69 27.84 0.81
N GLY A 224 22.32 28.31 2.01
CA GLY A 224 22.31 29.73 2.36
C GLY A 224 22.68 30.08 3.81
N ILE A 225 23.24 29.16 4.59
CA ILE A 225 23.84 29.49 5.89
C ILE A 225 25.28 28.96 5.91
N LEU A 226 26.18 29.89 5.56
CA LEU A 226 27.64 29.96 5.71
C LEU A 226 28.39 28.72 6.22
#